data_AF-A0A0C2CJ12-F1
#
_entry.id   AF-A0A0C2CJ12-F1
#
_cell.length_a   1.000
_cell.length_b   1.000
_cell.length_c   1.000
_cell.angle_alpha   90.00
_cell.angle_beta   90.00
_cell.angle_gamma   90.00
#
_symmetry.space_group_name_H-M   'P 1'
#
loop_
_entity.id
_entity.type
_entity.pdbx_description
1 polymer ?
#
loop_
_entity_poly.entity_id
_entity_poly.type
_entity_poly.pdbx_seq_one_letter_code
_entity_poly.pdbx_strand_id
1 'polypeptide(L)'
;MSLLRAANLIKPSRCLLAARFASTSSTLVPGSSKIQLQKPVGEQGFFSYGRNFSRNPYITGVQKPQSGDTVKSYLLGRIGHAYEVYPLILLSVALVTGMVLTAYYSFTKIEIWIDKSKIRFVLQLQDELVAAAKKRGTR
;
A
#
# COMPACT_ATOMS: atom_id res chain seq x y z
N MET A 1 16.21 34.16 22.48
CA MET A 1 17.00 33.24 21.63
C MET A 1 16.58 33.50 20.18
N SER A 2 17.44 34.20 19.43
CA SER A 2 17.10 34.91 18.19
C SER A 2 16.87 33.98 16.98
N LEU A 3 15.84 34.29 16.18
CA LEU A 3 15.45 33.63 14.93
C LEU A 3 16.59 33.55 13.90
N LEU A 4 17.62 34.40 14.03
CA LEU A 4 18.83 34.39 13.20
C LEU A 4 19.66 33.10 13.35
N ARG A 5 19.51 32.37 14.47
CA ARG A 5 20.20 31.08 14.67
C ARG A 5 19.51 29.93 13.92
N ALA A 6 18.21 30.03 13.62
CA ALA A 6 17.44 29.01 12.90
C ALA A 6 17.71 29.03 11.37
N ALA A 7 17.99 30.21 10.81
CA ALA A 7 18.25 30.38 9.37
C ALA A 7 19.56 29.70 8.90
N ASN A 8 20.53 29.49 9.80
CA ASN A 8 21.81 28.85 9.47
C ASN A 8 21.77 27.31 9.44
N LEU A 9 20.63 26.68 9.77
CA LEU A 9 20.49 25.21 9.70
C LEU A 9 20.09 24.69 8.32
N ILE A 10 19.79 25.58 7.36
CA ILE A 10 19.34 25.22 6.02
C ILE A 10 20.53 25.36 5.05
N LYS A 11 21.50 24.46 5.15
CA LYS A 11 22.45 24.22 4.05
C LYS A 11 21.91 23.07 3.20
N PRO A 12 21.65 23.27 1.89
CA PRO A 12 21.06 22.24 1.06
C PRO A 12 22.08 21.15 0.78
N SER A 13 21.67 19.92 1.08
CA SER A 13 22.26 18.64 0.71
C SER A 13 22.40 18.48 -0.80
N ARG A 14 23.34 19.20 -1.42
CA ARG A 14 23.63 19.10 -2.86
C ARG A 14 24.54 17.93 -3.24
N CYS A 15 24.78 16.98 -2.33
CA CYS A 15 25.68 15.84 -2.56
C CYS A 15 24.98 14.47 -2.69
N LEU A 16 23.64 14.40 -2.59
CA LEU A 16 22.88 13.14 -2.63
C LEU A 16 22.39 12.74 -4.04
N LEU A 17 23.03 13.26 -5.11
CA LEU A 17 22.64 12.96 -6.50
C LEU A 17 23.61 12.00 -7.23
N ALA A 18 24.64 11.48 -6.57
CA ALA A 18 25.73 10.76 -7.23
C ALA A 18 25.80 9.24 -7.01
N ALA A 19 24.72 8.56 -6.60
CA ALA A 19 24.79 7.12 -6.29
C ALA A 19 23.62 6.29 -6.85
N ARG A 20 23.23 6.49 -8.12
CA ARG A 20 22.13 5.72 -8.76
C ARG A 20 22.52 4.72 -9.85
N PHE A 21 23.80 4.40 -10.03
CA PHE A 21 24.21 3.41 -11.04
C PHE A 21 25.28 2.46 -10.50
N ALA A 22 24.95 1.64 -9.49
CA ALA A 22 25.73 0.45 -9.16
C ALA A 22 24.96 -0.50 -8.22
N SER A 23 23.79 -0.96 -8.61
CA SER A 23 23.27 -2.24 -8.08
C SER A 23 23.73 -3.35 -9.03
N THR A 24 25.04 -3.62 -9.00
CA THR A 24 25.62 -4.86 -9.52
C THR A 24 25.17 -6.00 -8.61
N SER A 25 23.93 -6.45 -8.78
CA SER A 25 23.54 -7.78 -8.33
C SER A 25 24.37 -8.76 -9.14
N SER A 26 25.34 -9.41 -8.51
CA SER A 26 26.18 -10.46 -9.07
C SER A 26 25.30 -11.60 -9.61
N THR A 27 24.91 -11.49 -10.87
CA THR A 27 24.14 -12.53 -11.58
C THR A 27 25.07 -13.71 -11.81
N LEU A 28 24.97 -14.71 -10.93
CA LEU A 28 25.35 -16.08 -11.28
C LEU A 28 24.53 -16.45 -12.52
N VAL A 29 25.16 -16.51 -13.68
CA VAL A 29 24.50 -16.95 -14.91
C VAL A 29 24.10 -18.40 -14.68
N PRO A 30 22.79 -18.72 -14.57
CA PRO A 30 22.37 -20.08 -14.36
C PRO A 30 22.78 -20.89 -15.60
N GLY A 31 23.50 -21.99 -15.37
CA GLY A 31 23.99 -22.86 -16.45
C GLY A 31 22.86 -23.35 -17.36
N SER A 32 23.21 -23.67 -18.60
CA SER A 32 22.28 -24.17 -19.62
C SER A 32 21.55 -25.44 -19.16
N SER A 33 20.33 -25.66 -19.67
CA SER A 33 19.49 -26.79 -19.25
C SER A 33 20.18 -28.12 -19.55
N LYS A 34 20.27 -29.01 -18.54
CA LYS A 34 20.88 -30.35 -18.67
C LYS A 34 20.20 -31.23 -19.73
N ILE A 35 18.93 -31.00 -20.02
CA ILE A 35 18.16 -31.73 -21.03
C ILE A 35 17.73 -30.71 -22.08
N GLN A 36 18.28 -30.83 -23.29
CA GLN A 36 17.90 -30.02 -24.45
C GLN A 36 16.92 -30.83 -25.30
N LEU A 37 15.85 -30.21 -25.77
CA LEU A 37 14.95 -30.87 -26.72
C LEU A 37 15.69 -31.10 -28.04
N GLN A 38 15.57 -32.31 -28.59
CA GLN A 38 16.13 -32.64 -29.89
C GLN A 38 15.19 -32.14 -30.99
N LYS A 39 15.76 -31.65 -32.08
CA LYS A 39 15.00 -31.16 -33.23
C LYS A 39 14.24 -32.33 -33.91
N PRO A 40 13.03 -32.08 -34.43
CA PRO A 40 12.31 -33.07 -35.24
C PRO A 40 13.05 -33.37 -36.56
N VAL A 41 12.93 -34.60 -37.04
CA VAL A 41 13.64 -35.09 -38.22
C VAL A 41 13.04 -34.44 -39.48
N GLY A 42 13.68 -33.38 -39.99
CA GLY A 42 13.29 -32.74 -41.27
C GLY A 42 13.56 -31.24 -41.41
N GLU A 43 13.67 -30.49 -40.31
CA GLU A 43 13.76 -29.01 -40.35
C GLU A 43 15.19 -28.48 -40.22
N GLN A 44 15.72 -27.71 -41.16
CA GLN A 44 17.07 -27.13 -41.02
C GLN A 44 17.02 -25.80 -40.24
N GLY A 45 17.79 -25.68 -39.15
CA GLY A 45 17.85 -24.46 -38.34
C GLY A 45 18.58 -24.64 -37.00
N PHE A 46 18.96 -23.51 -36.38
CA PHE A 46 19.49 -23.47 -35.02
C PHE A 46 18.35 -23.57 -34.01
N PHE A 47 18.37 -24.59 -33.16
CA PHE A 47 17.36 -24.81 -32.12
C PHE A 47 18.05 -24.82 -30.76
N SER A 48 17.76 -23.81 -29.94
CA SER A 48 18.26 -23.69 -28.57
C SER A 48 17.09 -23.38 -27.65
N TYR A 49 16.80 -24.31 -26.73
CA TYR A 49 15.75 -24.12 -25.74
C TYR A 49 16.36 -23.71 -24.40
N GLY A 50 16.11 -22.47 -23.99
CA GLY A 50 16.43 -21.97 -22.65
C GLY A 50 15.23 -22.10 -21.71
N ARG A 51 15.44 -22.57 -20.47
CA ARG A 51 14.38 -22.57 -19.45
C ARG A 51 14.18 -21.14 -18.92
N ASN A 52 12.93 -20.70 -18.78
CA ASN A 52 12.64 -19.43 -18.11
C ASN A 52 12.89 -19.57 -16.60
N PHE A 53 13.90 -18.86 -16.09
CA PHE A 53 14.34 -18.94 -14.68
C PHE A 53 13.44 -18.17 -13.71
N SER A 54 12.53 -17.31 -14.23
CA SER A 54 11.66 -16.45 -13.42
C SER A 54 10.78 -17.20 -12.42
N ARG A 55 10.38 -18.42 -12.77
CA ARG A 55 9.38 -19.22 -12.05
C ARG A 55 9.98 -20.25 -11.09
N ASN A 56 11.31 -20.37 -11.03
CA ASN A 56 11.96 -21.35 -10.18
C ASN A 56 12.28 -20.73 -8.79
N PRO A 57 11.67 -21.21 -7.70
CA PRO A 57 11.95 -20.69 -6.35
C PRO A 57 13.33 -21.08 -5.84
N TYR A 58 13.91 -22.17 -6.34
CA TYR A 58 15.19 -22.72 -5.89
C TYR A 58 16.41 -21.99 -6.46
N ILE A 59 16.22 -21.04 -7.38
CA ILE A 59 17.29 -20.24 -7.98
C ILE A 59 17.34 -18.89 -7.28
N THR A 60 18.39 -18.69 -6.49
CA THR A 60 18.75 -17.43 -5.81
C THR A 60 19.87 -16.73 -6.59
N GLY A 61 19.87 -15.39 -6.62
CA GLY A 61 20.93 -14.59 -7.26
C GLY A 61 20.74 -14.23 -8.74
N VAL A 62 19.72 -14.79 -9.42
CA VAL A 62 19.32 -14.32 -10.77
C VAL A 62 18.27 -13.22 -10.60
N GLN A 63 18.42 -12.10 -11.33
CA GLN A 63 17.35 -11.11 -11.43
C GLN A 63 16.12 -11.78 -12.05
N LYS A 64 15.18 -12.18 -11.20
CA LYS A 64 13.89 -12.70 -11.66
C LYS A 64 13.21 -11.53 -12.38
N PRO A 65 12.79 -11.69 -13.65
CA PRO A 65 11.98 -10.66 -14.30
C PRO A 65 10.77 -10.37 -13.42
N GLN A 66 10.44 -9.09 -13.36
CA GLN A 66 9.49 -8.44 -12.47
C GLN A 66 8.42 -9.41 -11.94
N SER A 67 8.44 -9.68 -10.62
CA SER A 67 7.44 -10.52 -9.97
C SER A 67 6.05 -9.98 -10.35
N GLY A 68 5.19 -10.84 -10.89
CA GLY A 68 3.98 -10.43 -11.62
C GLY A 68 3.07 -9.43 -10.89
N ASP A 69 2.15 -8.86 -11.66
CA ASP A 69 1.25 -7.77 -11.26
C ASP A 69 0.23 -8.22 -10.20
N THR A 70 0.66 -8.28 -8.96
CA THR A 70 -0.26 -8.18 -7.83
C THR A 70 -0.43 -6.71 -7.46
N VAL A 71 -1.65 -6.30 -7.12
CA VAL A 71 -1.93 -4.95 -6.63
C VAL A 71 -1.00 -4.59 -5.46
N LYS A 72 -0.68 -5.59 -4.62
CA LYS A 72 0.30 -5.47 -3.53
C LYS A 72 1.72 -5.15 -4.03
N SER A 73 2.22 -5.85 -5.06
CA SER A 73 3.53 -5.56 -5.67
C SER A 73 3.57 -4.17 -6.31
N TYR A 74 2.47 -3.73 -6.94
CA TYR A 74 2.38 -2.39 -7.53
C TYR A 74 2.39 -1.28 -6.46
N LEU A 75 1.59 -1.44 -5.40
CA LEU A 75 1.45 -0.44 -4.35
C LEU A 75 2.64 -0.41 -3.37
N LEU A 76 3.19 -1.58 -3.01
CA LEU A 76 4.18 -1.71 -1.93
C LEU A 76 5.58 -2.10 -2.43
N GLY A 77 5.73 -2.55 -3.68
CA GLY A 77 6.99 -3.11 -4.19
C GLY A 77 8.17 -2.13 -4.23
N ARG A 78 7.90 -0.82 -4.25
CA ARG A 78 8.93 0.23 -4.23
C ARG A 78 9.24 0.77 -2.83
N ILE A 79 8.45 0.42 -1.81
CA ILE A 79 8.58 0.99 -0.46
C ILE A 79 9.84 0.45 0.24
N GLY A 80 10.21 -0.81 -0.02
CA GLY A 80 11.38 -1.44 0.62
C GLY A 80 12.74 -0.82 0.27
N HIS A 81 12.82 0.00 -0.78
CA HIS A 81 14.07 0.63 -1.23
C HIS A 81 14.10 2.15 -1.04
N ALA A 82 13.00 2.74 -0.58
CA ALA A 82 12.84 4.20 -0.45
C ALA A 82 12.86 4.60 1.02
N TYR A 83 14.04 4.59 1.63
CA TYR A 83 14.20 4.89 3.06
C TYR A 83 13.79 6.31 3.45
N GLU A 84 13.81 7.23 2.49
CA GLU A 84 13.38 8.63 2.65
C GLU A 84 11.87 8.76 2.91
N VAL A 85 11.09 7.73 2.57
CA VAL A 85 9.62 7.77 2.63
C VAL A 85 9.10 7.34 4.00
N TYR A 86 9.86 6.55 4.78
CA TYR A 86 9.46 6.14 6.14
C TYR A 86 9.14 7.31 7.09
N PRO A 87 9.98 8.37 7.21
CA PRO A 87 9.64 9.49 8.09
C PRO A 87 8.39 10.24 7.64
N LEU A 88 8.11 10.31 6.33
CA LEU A 88 6.89 10.93 5.80
C LEU A 88 5.64 10.09 6.10
N ILE A 89 5.74 8.76 5.96
CA ILE A 89 4.65 7.84 6.30
C ILE A 89 4.38 7.91 7.80
N LEU A 90 5.41 7.85 8.64
CA LEU A 90 5.28 7.96 10.10
C LEU A 90 4.61 9.29 10.48
N LEU A 91 5.05 10.40 9.89
CA LEU A 91 4.44 11.71 10.13
C LEU A 91 2.97 11.74 9.71
N SER A 92 2.62 11.17 8.55
CA SER A 92 1.23 11.12 8.08
C SER A 92 0.33 10.30 9.01
N VAL A 93 0.80 9.14 9.48
CA VAL A 93 0.06 8.29 10.41
C VAL A 93 -0.10 8.98 11.76
N ALA A 94 0.96 9.62 12.27
CA ALA A 94 0.90 10.38 13.52
C ALA A 94 -0.09 11.54 13.43
N LEU A 95 -0.12 12.28 12.31
CA LEU A 95 -1.07 13.37 12.09
C LEU A 95 -2.50 12.89 12.00
N VAL A 96 -2.77 11.85 11.20
CA VAL A 96 -4.13 11.29 11.07
C VAL A 96 -4.61 10.75 12.41
N THR A 97 -3.74 10.03 13.13
CA THR A 97 -4.07 9.52 14.48
C THR A 97 -4.33 10.65 15.46
N GLY A 98 -3.51 11.71 15.43
CA GLY A 98 -3.70 12.91 16.23
C GLY A 98 -5.04 13.59 15.93
N MET A 99 -5.37 13.77 14.65
CA MET A 99 -6.66 14.34 14.23
C MET A 99 -7.85 13.51 14.72
N VAL A 100 -7.78 12.18 14.59
CA VAL A 100 -8.84 11.27 15.08
C VAL A 100 -8.94 11.33 16.59
N LEU A 101 -7.82 11.31 17.33
CA LEU A 101 -7.82 11.43 18.79
C LEU A 101 -8.39 12.77 19.25
N THR A 102 -7.99 13.87 18.61
CA THR A 102 -8.47 15.21 18.92
C THR A 102 -9.96 15.33 18.61
N ALA A 103 -10.43 14.79 17.49
CA ALA A 103 -11.85 14.75 17.17
C ALA A 103 -12.64 13.91 18.21
N TYR A 104 -12.13 12.74 18.58
CA TYR A 104 -12.73 11.89 19.62
C TYR A 104 -12.79 12.61 20.97
N TYR A 105 -11.70 13.24 21.38
CA TYR A 105 -11.66 14.03 22.62
C TYR A 105 -12.60 15.25 22.55
N SER A 106 -12.64 15.92 21.40
CA SER A 106 -13.52 17.05 21.15
C SER A 106 -14.99 16.62 21.28
N PHE A 107 -15.41 15.54 20.64
CA PHE A 107 -16.78 15.03 20.71
C PHE A 107 -17.17 14.44 22.08
N THR A 108 -16.20 14.07 22.92
CA THR A 108 -16.50 13.63 24.31
C THR A 108 -16.63 14.81 25.29
N LYS A 109 -16.04 15.96 24.98
CA LYS A 109 -16.10 17.17 25.83
C LYS A 109 -17.10 18.21 25.36
N ILE A 110 -17.34 18.29 24.06
CA ILE A 110 -18.52 18.94 23.53
C ILE A 110 -19.67 18.03 23.91
N GLU A 111 -20.50 18.51 24.84
CA GLU A 111 -21.83 17.95 25.04
C GLU A 111 -22.56 18.07 23.71
N ILE A 112 -22.46 17.02 22.90
CA ILE A 112 -23.26 16.87 21.71
C ILE A 112 -24.69 16.86 22.23
N TRP A 113 -25.35 18.00 22.08
CA TRP A 113 -26.80 18.14 22.11
C TRP A 113 -27.35 17.33 20.93
N ILE A 114 -27.26 16.00 21.00
CA ILE A 114 -28.22 15.14 20.33
C ILE A 114 -29.53 15.48 21.00
N ASP A 115 -30.30 16.32 20.33
CA ASP A 115 -31.63 16.71 20.73
C ASP A 115 -32.51 15.44 20.68
N LYS A 116 -32.54 14.73 21.81
CA LYS A 116 -33.30 13.47 21.96
C LYS A 116 -34.80 13.67 21.74
N SER A 117 -35.28 14.91 21.69
CA SER A 117 -36.68 15.23 21.41
C SER A 117 -37.11 14.75 20.02
N LYS A 118 -36.26 14.92 19.00
CA LYS A 118 -36.57 14.51 17.61
C LYS A 118 -36.62 13.00 17.45
N ILE A 119 -35.72 12.28 18.13
CA ILE A 119 -35.71 10.81 18.13
C ILE A 119 -36.98 10.27 18.81
N ARG A 120 -37.38 10.88 19.93
CA ARG A 120 -38.60 10.50 20.64
C ARG A 120 -39.85 10.73 19.78
N PHE A 121 -39.91 11.83 19.05
CA PHE A 121 -41.04 12.15 18.17
C PHE A 121 -41.18 11.15 17.00
N VAL A 122 -40.06 10.78 16.37
CA VAL A 122 -40.07 9.78 15.27
C VAL A 122 -40.51 8.41 15.78
N LEU A 123 -40.03 7.98 16.96
CA LEU A 123 -40.44 6.72 17.56
C LEU A 123 -41.93 6.73 17.93
N GLN A 124 -42.44 7.83 18.49
CA GLN A 124 -43.85 7.96 18.83
C GLN A 124 -44.77 7.93 17.60
N LEU A 125 -44.36 8.56 16.49
CA LEU A 125 -45.08 8.45 15.22
C LEU A 125 -45.06 7.03 14.67
N GLN A 126 -43.94 6.32 14.81
CA GLN A 126 -43.82 4.95 14.36
C GLN A 126 -44.73 4.01 15.17
N ASP A 127 -44.80 4.20 16.49
CA ASP A 127 -45.71 3.46 17.38
C ASP A 127 -47.19 3.74 17.05
N GLU A 128 -47.54 5.01 16.78
CA GLU A 128 -48.90 5.36 16.35
C GLU A 128 -49.27 4.78 14.99
N LEU A 129 -48.35 4.78 14.03
CA LEU A 129 -48.57 4.19 12.71
C LEU A 129 -48.73 2.67 12.81
N VAL A 130 -47.94 1.99 13.64
CA VAL A 130 -48.07 0.55 13.90
C VAL A 130 -49.39 0.24 14.61
N ALA A 131 -49.79 1.05 15.60
CA ALA A 131 -51.07 0.91 16.28
C ALA A 131 -52.26 1.15 15.33
N ALA A 132 -52.14 2.12 14.42
CA ALA A 132 -53.14 2.41 13.39
C ALA A 132 -53.23 1.29 12.34
N ALA A 133 -52.09 0.73 11.92
CA ALA A 133 -52.05 -0.41 11.01
C ALA A 133 -52.68 -1.67 11.64
N LYS A 134 -52.39 -1.93 12.91
CA LYS A 134 -52.98 -3.04 13.68
C LYS A 134 -54.51 -2.89 13.81
N LYS A 135 -55.01 -1.67 14.03
CA LYS A 135 -56.47 -1.38 14.02
C LYS A 135 -57.11 -1.55 12.64
N ARG A 136 -56.35 -1.37 11.56
CA ARG A 136 -56.82 -1.57 10.17
C ARG A 136 -56.77 -3.04 9.72
N GLY A 137 -56.28 -3.97 10.55
CA GLY A 137 -56.26 -5.40 10.24
C GLY A 137 -55.26 -5.80 9.14
N THR A 138 -54.40 -4.88 8.72
CA THR A 138 -53.25 -5.20 7.87
C THR A 138 -52.12 -5.68 8.78
N ARG A 139 -51.81 -6.97 8.64
CA ARG A 139 -50.82 -7.76 9.39
C ARG A 139 -49.56 -7.01 9.82
#